data_AF-A0A6P0J2G6-F1
#
_entry.id   AF-A0A6P0J2G6-F1
#
_cell.length_a   1.000
_cell.length_b   1.000
_cell.length_c   1.000
_cell.angle_alpha   90.00
_cell.angle_beta   90.00
_cell.angle_gamma   90.00
#
_symmetry.space_group_name_H-M   'P 1'
#
loop_
_entity.id
_entity.type
_entity.pdbx_description
1 polymer ?
#
loop_
_entity_poly.entity_id
_entity_poly.type
_entity_poly.pdbx_seq_one_letter_code
_entity_poly.pdbx_strand_id
1 'polypeptide(L)'
;MTDGEPTDDMVYPQAANQLRRLGESDKFLVFGIGIGDHCNLRKLALACPSNRPPKKLDGYRFRDFFKWLSASMAQVSLSTPGVDYIDVPSTRGWENIQI
;
A
#
# COMPACT_ATOMS: atom_id res chain seq x y z
N MET A 1 -1.95 -4.07 5.49
CA MET A 1 -3.08 -3.34 6.08
C MET A 1 -2.96 -3.49 7.60
N THR A 2 -2.74 -2.39 8.33
CA THR A 2 -2.32 -2.40 9.75
C THR A 2 -2.54 -1.02 10.37
N ASP A 3 -2.52 -0.92 11.69
CA ASP A 3 -2.38 0.33 12.45
C ASP A 3 -0.95 0.91 12.38
N GLY A 4 0.04 0.19 11.87
CA GLY A 4 1.41 0.66 11.72
C GLY A 4 2.25 0.56 12.99
N GLU A 5 1.79 -0.17 14.00
CA GLU A 5 2.50 -0.34 15.27
C GLU A 5 2.99 -1.80 15.41
N PRO A 6 4.13 -2.15 14.80
CA PRO A 6 4.70 -3.49 14.92
C PRO A 6 5.14 -3.75 16.36
N THR A 7 4.90 -4.97 16.84
CA THR A 7 5.29 -5.42 18.18
C THR A 7 6.78 -5.73 18.30
N ASP A 8 7.46 -6.00 17.17
CA ASP A 8 8.86 -6.44 17.12
C ASP A 8 9.76 -5.38 16.48
N ASP A 9 10.18 -4.39 17.26
CA ASP A 9 11.00 -3.27 16.77
C ASP A 9 12.40 -3.69 16.28
N MET A 10 12.92 -4.86 16.69
CA MET A 10 14.22 -5.36 16.23
C MET A 10 14.18 -6.02 14.84
N VAL A 11 13.11 -6.76 14.55
CA VAL A 11 12.99 -7.55 13.31
C VAL A 11 12.31 -6.75 12.21
N TYR A 12 11.33 -5.93 12.58
CA TYR A 12 10.52 -5.15 11.65
C TYR A 12 11.34 -4.31 10.65
N PRO A 13 12.37 -3.56 11.05
CA PRO A 13 13.11 -2.71 10.11
C PRO A 13 13.79 -3.49 8.97
N GLN A 14 14.26 -4.71 9.26
CA GLN A 14 14.91 -5.57 8.28
C GLN A 14 13.90 -6.10 7.27
N ALA A 15 12.77 -6.62 7.77
CA ALA A 15 11.68 -7.11 6.93
C ALA A 15 11.06 -5.99 6.08
N ALA A 16 10.86 -4.81 6.67
CA ALA A 16 10.35 -3.62 5.98
C ALA A 16 11.28 -3.20 4.83
N ASN A 17 12.58 -3.15 5.06
CA ASN A 17 13.54 -2.81 4.01
C ASN A 17 13.56 -3.85 2.89
N GLN A 18 13.47 -5.14 3.21
CA GLN A 18 13.36 -6.19 2.21
C GLN A 18 12.11 -6.05 1.35
N LEU A 19 10.95 -5.81 1.98
CA LEU A 19 9.69 -5.61 1.26
C LEU A 19 9.75 -4.36 0.37
N ARG A 20 10.32 -3.26 0.88
CA ARG A 20 10.53 -2.04 0.10
C ARG A 20 11.39 -2.30 -1.14
N ARG A 21 12.53 -2.96 -1.01
CA ARG A 21 13.42 -3.30 -2.15
C ARG A 21 12.73 -4.18 -3.19
N LEU A 22 11.92 -5.12 -2.73
CA LEU A 22 11.11 -5.97 -3.60
C LEU A 22 10.01 -5.17 -4.33
N GLY A 23 9.43 -4.18 -3.67
CA GLY A 23 8.50 -3.23 -4.27
C GLY A 23 9.15 -2.29 -5.28
N GLU A 24 10.37 -1.82 -5.00
CA GLU A 24 11.12 -0.92 -5.88
C GLU A 24 11.74 -1.63 -7.09
N SER A 25 11.90 -2.95 -7.04
CA SER A 25 12.37 -3.77 -8.16
C SER A 25 11.22 -4.31 -9.03
N ASP A 26 9.99 -3.82 -8.81
CA ASP A 26 8.75 -4.22 -9.48
C ASP A 26 8.47 -5.74 -9.44
N LYS A 27 9.17 -6.47 -8.56
CA LYS A 27 8.92 -7.91 -8.31
C LYS A 27 7.66 -8.13 -7.49
N PHE A 28 7.31 -7.15 -6.65
CA PHE A 28 6.14 -7.20 -5.80
C PHE A 28 5.36 -5.90 -5.90
N LEU A 29 4.04 -6.02 -6.04
CA LEU A 29 3.15 -4.88 -5.93
C LEU A 29 2.77 -4.68 -4.45
N VAL A 30 3.41 -3.70 -3.80
CA VAL A 30 3.23 -3.44 -2.36
C VAL A 30 2.31 -2.25 -2.13
N PHE A 31 1.21 -2.45 -1.38
CA PHE A 31 0.29 -1.39 -0.94
C PHE A 31 0.27 -1.29 0.59
N GLY A 32 0.77 -0.18 1.14
CA GLY A 32 0.63 0.13 2.56
C GLY A 32 -0.70 0.81 2.85
N ILE A 33 -1.56 0.16 3.65
CA ILE A 33 -2.85 0.72 4.07
C ILE A 33 -2.90 0.82 5.60
N GLY A 34 -2.99 2.05 6.10
CA GLY A 34 -3.16 2.39 7.51
C GLY A 34 -4.64 2.38 7.93
N ILE A 35 -4.98 1.71 9.02
CA ILE A 35 -6.35 1.70 9.58
C ILE A 35 -6.38 2.42 10.92
N GLY A 36 -7.42 3.23 11.12
CA GLY A 36 -7.71 3.86 12.41
C GLY A 36 -7.06 5.23 12.55
N ASP A 37 -7.58 6.04 13.48
CA ASP A 37 -7.21 7.45 13.54
C ASP A 37 -5.77 7.70 13.96
N HIS A 38 -5.24 6.81 14.80
CA HIS A 38 -3.90 6.86 15.36
C HIS A 38 -2.90 6.00 14.59
N CYS A 39 -3.20 5.61 13.34
CA CYS A 39 -2.30 4.75 12.60
C CYS A 39 -0.93 5.41 12.36
N ASN A 40 0.15 4.65 12.60
CA ASN A 40 1.52 5.13 12.41
C ASN A 40 1.97 4.92 10.96
N LEU A 41 1.56 5.85 10.08
CA LEU A 41 1.96 5.85 8.67
C LEU A 41 3.47 6.00 8.48
N ARG A 42 4.18 6.63 9.43
CA ARG A 42 5.64 6.80 9.35
C ARG A 42 6.36 5.47 9.48
N LYS A 43 5.99 4.64 10.46
CA LYS A 43 6.54 3.28 10.58
C LYS A 43 6.14 2.44 9.36
N LEU A 44 4.87 2.49 8.95
CA LEU A 44 4.39 1.75 7.77
C LEU A 44 5.11 2.14 6.47
N ALA A 45 5.49 3.40 6.31
CA ALA A 45 6.21 3.89 5.13
C ALA A 45 7.58 3.22 4.95
N LEU A 46 8.20 2.72 6.02
CA LEU A 46 9.48 2.00 5.93
C LEU A 46 9.40 0.74 5.08
N ALA A 47 8.21 0.12 5.02
CA ALA A 47 7.94 -1.09 4.27
C ALA A 47 7.37 -0.84 2.86
N CYS A 48 7.10 0.43 2.52
CA CYS A 48 6.49 0.82 1.25
C CYS A 48 7.54 1.37 0.28
N PRO A 49 7.41 1.11 -1.03
CA PRO A 49 8.30 1.68 -2.03
C PRO A 49 8.08 3.20 -2.17
N SER A 50 9.14 3.92 -2.52
CA SER A 50 9.15 5.39 -2.54
C SER A 50 8.12 6.00 -3.51
N ASN A 51 7.82 5.30 -4.61
CA ASN A 51 6.81 5.69 -5.61
C ASN A 51 5.36 5.38 -5.19
N ARG A 52 5.16 4.65 -4.09
CA ARG A 52 3.82 4.25 -3.60
C ARG A 52 3.78 4.35 -2.08
N PRO A 53 3.70 5.57 -1.53
CA PRO A 53 3.63 5.78 -0.08
C PRO A 53 2.35 5.15 0.50
N PRO A 54 2.35 4.83 1.81
CA PRO A 54 1.17 4.27 2.45
C PRO A 54 0.02 5.27 2.46
N LYS A 55 -1.21 4.75 2.34
CA LYS A 55 -2.45 5.52 2.39
C LYS A 55 -3.23 5.16 3.64
N LYS A 56 -3.93 6.14 4.22
CA LYS A 56 -4.86 5.91 5.32
C LYS A 56 -6.24 5.59 4.77
N LEU A 57 -6.88 4.55 5.31
CA LEU A 57 -8.28 4.27 5.04
C LEU A 57 -9.13 5.33 5.76
N ASP A 58 -10.05 5.96 5.03
CA ASP A 58 -10.97 6.92 5.60
C ASP A 58 -12.07 6.19 6.40
N GLY A 59 -12.01 6.28 7.72
CA GLY A 59 -12.93 5.57 8.63
C GLY A 59 -13.00 4.06 8.34
N TYR A 60 -14.23 3.57 8.12
CA TYR A 60 -14.52 2.16 7.83
C TYR A 60 -14.89 1.90 6.36
N ARG A 61 -14.31 2.67 5.42
CA ARG A 61 -14.60 2.52 3.98
C ARG A 61 -13.95 1.30 3.32
N PHE A 62 -13.94 0.16 4.02
CA PHE A 62 -13.43 -1.12 3.54
C PHE A 62 -14.11 -1.57 2.25
N ARG A 63 -15.42 -1.36 2.13
CA ARG A 63 -16.17 -1.75 0.93
C ARG A 63 -15.66 -1.04 -0.32
N ASP A 64 -15.46 0.28 -0.23
CA ASP A 64 -14.96 1.06 -1.36
C ASP A 64 -13.49 0.74 -1.65
N PHE A 65 -12.69 0.53 -0.60
CA PHE A 65 -11.31 0.05 -0.72
C PHE A 65 -11.22 -1.30 -1.45
N PHE A 66 -12.01 -2.31 -1.05
CA PHE A 66 -11.96 -3.63 -1.68
C PHE A 66 -12.50 -3.60 -3.11
N LYS A 67 -13.52 -2.78 -3.41
CA LYS A 67 -13.97 -2.56 -4.78
C LYS A 67 -12.84 -1.99 -5.65
N TRP A 68 -12.14 -0.98 -5.13
CA TRP A 68 -10.97 -0.42 -5.81
C TRP A 68 -9.87 -1.47 -5.97
N LEU A 69 -9.55 -2.24 -4.92
CA LEU A 69 -8.51 -3.25 -4.96
C LEU A 69 -8.82 -4.34 -5.99
N SER A 70 -10.05 -4.82 -6.06
CA SER A 70 -10.49 -5.79 -7.06
C SER A 70 -10.35 -5.25 -8.49
N ALA A 71 -10.72 -3.98 -8.72
CA ALA A 71 -10.53 -3.33 -10.01
C ALA A 71 -9.04 -3.18 -10.37
N SER A 72 -8.20 -2.75 -9.42
CA SER A 72 -6.76 -2.64 -9.58
C SER A 72 -6.11 -3.99 -9.92
N MET A 73 -6.47 -5.06 -9.21
CA MET A 73 -5.95 -6.40 -9.47
C MET A 73 -6.39 -6.94 -10.84
N ALA A 74 -7.61 -6.66 -11.28
CA ALA A 74 -8.07 -7.05 -12.60
C ALA A 74 -7.22 -6.39 -13.70
N GLN A 75 -6.83 -5.13 -13.54
CA GLN A 75 -5.95 -4.44 -14.50
C GLN A 75 -4.51 -4.97 -14.47
N VAL A 76 -3.98 -5.27 -13.28
CA VAL A 76 -2.66 -5.93 -13.12
C VAL A 76 -2.65 -7.33 -13.76
N SER A 77 -3.75 -8.09 -13.67
CA SER A 77 -3.86 -9.41 -14.29
C SER A 77 -3.95 -9.35 -15.81
N LEU A 78 -4.41 -8.23 -16.37
CA LEU A 78 -4.57 -8.03 -17.82
C LEU A 78 -3.34 -7.34 -18.45
N SER A 79 -2.44 -6.78 -17.65
CA SER A 79 -1.24 -6.12 -18.18
C SER A 79 -0.33 -7.12 -18.88
N THR A 80 -0.06 -6.85 -20.15
CA THR A 80 0.77 -7.67 -21.02
C THR A 80 2.24 -7.65 -20.53
N PRO A 81 2.96 -8.79 -20.56
CA PRO A 81 4.40 -8.78 -20.29
C PRO A 81 5.11 -7.79 -21.21
N GLY A 82 5.80 -6.80 -20.64
CA GLY A 82 6.51 -5.75 -21.38
C GLY A 82 5.88 -4.36 -21.34
N VAL A 83 4.78 -4.16 -20.61
CA VAL A 83 4.23 -2.82 -20.33
C VAL A 83 4.67 -2.38 -18.93
N ASP A 84 5.59 -1.41 -18.86
CA ASP A 84 6.21 -0.91 -17.61
C ASP A 84 5.28 -0.03 -16.75
N TYR A 85 4.01 0.13 -17.15
CA TYR A 85 3.07 0.98 -16.42
C TYR A 85 1.73 0.29 -16.20
N ILE A 86 1.44 0.00 -14.93
CA ILE A 86 0.13 -0.44 -14.48
C ILE A 86 -0.66 0.80 -14.10
N ASP A 87 -1.61 1.17 -14.97
CA ASP A 87 -2.60 2.19 -14.64
C ASP A 87 -3.55 1.57 -13.61
N VAL A 88 -3.44 1.99 -12.34
CA VAL A 88 -4.39 1.59 -11.30
C VAL A 88 -5.46 2.67 -11.18
N PRO A 89 -6.73 2.30 -10.93
CA PRO A 89 -7.80 3.26 -10.74
C PRO A 89 -7.44 4.26 -9.65
N SER A 90 -7.98 5.47 -9.74
CA SER A 90 -7.77 6.49 -8.71
C SER A 90 -8.20 5.95 -7.34
N THR A 91 -7.36 6.19 -6.33
CA THR A 91 -7.65 5.88 -4.93
C THR A 91 -8.63 6.88 -4.29
N ARG A 92 -8.98 7.96 -5.01
CA ARG A 92 -9.97 8.96 -4.59
C ARG A 92 -11.32 8.28 -4.37
N GLY A 93 -11.74 8.24 -3.12
CA GLY A 93 -13.02 7.64 -2.73
C GLY A 93 -12.95 6.65 -1.58
N TRP A 94 -11.77 6.25 -1.10
CA TRP A 94 -11.65 5.51 0.17
C TRP A 94 -10.43 5.95 0.99
N GLU A 95 -9.49 6.63 0.35
CA GLU A 95 -8.31 7.17 1.02
C GLU A 95 -8.63 8.48 1.74
N ASN A 96 -7.99 8.70 2.88
CA ASN A 96 -7.93 10.00 3.54
C ASN A 96 -6.65 10.72 3.09
N ILE A 97 -6.80 11.84 2.37
CA ILE A 97 -5.69 12.69 1.97
C ILE A 97 -5.48 13.73 3.09
N GLN A 98 -4.55 13.47 4.00
CA GLN A 98 -4.05 14.54 4.87
C GLN A 98 -3.07 15.39 4.06
N ILE A 99 -3.47 16.63 3.78
CA ILE A 99 -2.62 17.69 3.22
C ILE A 99 -1.68 18.18 4.33
#